data_AF-A0A7C5DV29-F1
#
_entry.id   AF-A0A7C5DV29-F1
#
_cell.length_a   1.000
_cell.length_b   1.000
_cell.length_c   1.000
_cell.angle_alpha   90.00
_cell.angle_beta   90.00
_cell.angle_gamma   90.00
#
_symmetry.space_group_name_H-M   'P 1'
#
loop_
_entity.id
_entity.type
_entity.pdbx_description
1 polymer ?
#
loop_
_entity_poly.entity_id
_entity_poly.type
_entity_poly.pdbx_seq_one_letter_code
_entity_poly.pdbx_strand_id
1 'polypeptide(L)' 'VLREYYEKNGIAPMVRVLSKVTGFKLKHIYELFPSGPGKGACKMAGLPKPTGCV' A
#
# COMPACT_ATOMS: atom_id res chain seq x y z
N VAL A 1 5.20 -8.66 -1.97
CA VAL A 1 4.63 -7.53 -2.76
C VAL A 1 4.90 -6.15 -2.18
N LEU A 2 4.28 -5.70 -1.08
CA LEU A 2 4.49 -4.33 -0.55
C LEU A 2 5.95 -4.03 -0.17
N ARG A 3 6.54 -4.91 0.63
CA ARG A 3 7.94 -4.81 1.08
C ARG A 3 8.92 -4.94 -0.07
N GLU A 4 8.67 -5.85 -1.00
CA GLU A 4 9.51 -6.05 -2.19
C GLU A 4 9.47 -4.83 -3.13
N TYR A 5 8.30 -4.19 -3.29
CA TYR A 5 8.20 -2.93 -4.04
C TYR A 5 8.98 -1.81 -3.37
N TYR A 6 8.94 -1.75 -2.03
CA TYR A 6 9.70 -0.78 -1.25
C TYR A 6 11.21 -1.04 -1.32
N GLU A 7 11.66 -2.29 -1.24
CA GLU A 7 13.08 -2.64 -1.40
C GLU A 7 13.60 -2.29 -2.80
N LYS A 8 12.77 -2.42 -3.84
CA LYS A 8 13.13 -2.08 -5.23
C LYS A 8 13.10 -0.59 -5.54
N ASN A 9 12.15 0.17 -4.98
CA ASN A 9 11.90 1.57 -5.36
C ASN A 9 12.20 2.58 -4.25
N GLY A 10 12.45 2.13 -3.01
CA GLY A 10 12.62 2.98 -1.83
C GLY A 10 11.36 3.71 -1.37
N ILE A 11 10.21 3.47 -2.00
CA ILE A 11 8.95 4.18 -1.73
C ILE A 11 7.77 3.21 -1.61
N ALA A 12 6.76 3.61 -0.83
CA ALA A 12 5.52 2.85 -0.74
C ALA A 12 4.78 2.85 -2.08
N PRO A 13 4.22 1.70 -2.51
CA PRO A 13 3.47 1.65 -3.77
C PRO A 13 2.19 2.46 -3.70
N MET A 14 1.89 3.18 -4.77
CA MET A 14 0.60 3.83 -4.95
C MET A 14 -0.52 2.79 -5.02
N VAL A 15 -1.73 3.18 -4.61
CA VAL A 15 -2.91 2.29 -4.61
C VAL A 15 -3.18 1.69 -6.00
N ARG A 16 -2.96 2.46 -7.08
CA ARG A 16 -3.07 1.96 -8.46
C ARG A 16 -2.07 0.84 -8.78
N VAL A 17 -0.83 0.95 -8.32
CA VAL A 17 0.20 -0.07 -8.52
C VAL A 17 -0.14 -1.30 -7.70
N LEU A 18 -0.56 -1.10 -6.44
CA LEU A 18 -1.03 -2.18 -5.58
C LEU A 18 -2.18 -2.98 -6.24
N SER A 19 -3.20 -2.29 -6.76
CA SER A 19 -4.31 -2.92 -7.47
C SER A 19 -3.89 -3.63 -8.75
N LYS A 20 -2.90 -3.12 -9.50
CA LYS A 20 -2.38 -3.81 -10.69
C LYS A 20 -1.57 -5.07 -10.34
N VAL A 21 -0.72 -4.99 -9.30
CA VAL A 21 0.16 -6.09 -8.90
C VAL A 21 -0.61 -7.21 -8.20
N THR A 22 -1.60 -6.85 -7.37
CA THR A 22 -2.42 -7.82 -6.63
C THR A 22 -3.68 -8.23 -7.38
N GLY A 23 -4.07 -7.51 -8.44
CA GLY A 23 -5.35 -7.70 -9.12
C GLY A 23 -6.57 -7.31 -8.28
N PHE A 24 -6.38 -6.80 -7.06
CA PHE A 24 -7.49 -6.46 -6.17
C PHE A 24 -8.09 -5.10 -6.51
N LYS A 25 -9.43 -5.08 -6.56
CA LYS A 25 -10.21 -3.84 -6.65
C LYS A 25 -9.99 -3.00 -5.40
N LEU A 26 -10.08 -1.68 -5.56
CA LEU A 26 -9.95 -0.71 -4.46
C LEU A 26 -10.83 -1.10 -3.26
N LYS A 27 -12.10 -1.46 -3.52
CA LYS A 27 -13.07 -1.86 -2.49
C LYS A 27 -12.56 -3.03 -1.63
N HIS A 28 -11.97 -4.04 -2.26
CA HIS A 28 -11.44 -5.20 -1.56
C HIS A 28 -10.21 -4.85 -0.70
N ILE A 29 -9.38 -3.92 -1.18
CA ILE A 29 -8.25 -3.42 -0.40
C ILE A 29 -8.73 -2.64 0.82
N TYR A 30 -9.82 -1.87 0.72
CA TYR A 30 -10.42 -1.20 1.88
C TYR A 30 -11.12 -2.17 2.85
N GLU A 31 -11.67 -3.29 2.36
CA GLU A 31 -12.20 -4.37 3.21
C GLU A 31 -11.06 -5.06 4.01
N LEU A 32 -9.92 -5.32 3.36
CA LEU A 32 -8.74 -5.89 4.01
C LEU A 32 -8.04 -4.90 4.95
N PHE A 33 -8.00 -3.62 4.56
CA PHE A 33 -7.35 -2.54 5.28
C PHE A 33 -8.37 -1.42 5.53
N PRO A 34 -9.16 -1.47 6.61
CA PRO A 34 -10.15 -0.44 6.91
C PRO A 34 -9.51 0.95 7.16
N SER A 35 -8.23 0.97 7.56
CA SER A 35 -7.43 2.19 7.65
C SER A 35 -6.93 2.71 6.29
N GLY A 36 -7.28 2.05 5.19
CA GLY A 36 -6.84 2.33 3.84
C GLY A 36 -5.46 1.72 3.49
N PRO A 37 -5.13 1.61 2.20
CA PRO A 37 -3.87 1.04 1.73
C PRO A 37 -2.64 1.83 2.20
N GLY A 38 -2.73 3.16 2.25
CA GLY A 38 -1.62 4.00 2.71
C GLY A 38 -1.29 3.77 4.18
N LYS A 39 -2.26 3.96 5.09
CA LYS A 39 -2.00 3.86 6.53
C LYS A 39 -2.01 2.42 7.03
N GLY A 40 -2.96 1.59 6.59
CA GLY A 40 -3.11 0.21 7.03
C GLY A 40 -2.07 -0.72 6.42
N ALA A 41 -1.98 -0.74 5.09
CA ALA A 41 -1.10 -1.69 4.41
C ALA A 41 0.37 -1.33 4.57
N CYS A 42 0.75 -0.05 4.50
CA CYS A 42 2.16 0.34 4.74
C CYS A 42 2.59 0.10 6.20
N LYS A 43 1.71 0.35 7.19
CA LYS A 43 2.00 0.05 8.60
C LYS A 43 2.16 -1.45 8.84
N MET A 44 1.27 -2.29 8.29
CA MET A 44 1.41 -3.75 8.40
C MET A 44 2.67 -4.27 7.72
N ALA A 45 3.07 -3.66 6.60
CA ALA A 45 4.28 -4.05 5.89
C ALA A 45 5.57 -3.45 6.49
N GLY A 46 5.48 -2.66 7.57
CA GLY A 46 6.63 -2.07 8.25
C GLY A 46 7.29 -0.93 7.47
N LEU A 47 6.60 -0.35 6.47
CA LEU A 47 7.11 0.76 5.69
C LEU A 47 7.04 2.06 6.52
N PRO A 48 7.95 3.02 6.28
CA PRO A 48 7.88 4.33 6.91
C PRO A 48 6.55 5.00 6.62
N LYS A 49 6.12 5.86 7.55
CA LYS A 49 4.85 6.58 7.45
C LYS A 49 4.79 7.30 6.09
N PRO A 50 3.77 7.05 5.26
CA PRO A 50 3.68 7.67 3.95
C PRO A 50 3.67 9.19 4.12
N THR A 51 4.70 9.85 3.61
CA THR A 51 4.81 11.30 3.54
C THR A 51 3.97 11.75 2.36
N GLY A 52 2.76 12.21 2.66
CA GLY A 52 1.86 12.86 1.72
C GLY A 52 0.90 13.71 2.54
N CYS A 53 0.83 15.00 2.24
CA CYS A 53 -0.23 15.83 2.80
C CYS A 53 -1.58 15.18 2.44
N VAL A 54 -2.42 14.99 3.46
CA VAL A 54 -3.81 14.56 3.28
C VAL A 54 -4.57 15.54 2.40
#